data_AF-A0A6V7JQP2-F1
#
_entry.id   AF-A0A6V7JQP2-F1
#
_cell.length_a   1.000
_cell.length_b   1.000
_cell.length_c   1.000
_cell.angle_alpha   90.00
_cell.angle_beta   90.00
_cell.angle_gamma   90.00
#
_symmetry.space_group_name_H-M   'P 1'
#
loop_
_entity.id
_entity.type
_entity.pdbx_description
1 polymer ?
#
loop_
_entity_poly.entity_id
_entity_poly.type
_entity_poly.pdbx_seq_one_letter_code
_entity_poly.pdbx_strand_id
1 'polypeptide(L)'
;PSIVIPIWKEPIPGWTDNINGPTGLLIGAGKGVIRTMYCDDRGYADYLPVDIAVNAILACSWNFIYCKDESRRVYNLTSSHEFKVSWREIIDLG
;
A
#
# COMPACT_ATOMS: atom_id res chain seq x y z
N PRO A 1 5.69 9.73 1.47
CA PRO A 1 4.22 9.62 1.28
C PRO A 1 3.83 8.17 0.98
N SER A 2 2.72 7.70 1.55
CA SER A 2 2.25 6.32 1.39
C SER A 2 1.75 6.09 -0.04
N ILE A 3 2.22 5.01 -0.66
CA ILE A 3 1.89 4.60 -2.02
C ILE A 3 0.74 3.60 -1.92
N VAL A 4 -0.37 3.89 -2.59
CA VAL A 4 -1.50 2.95 -2.63
C VAL A 4 -1.14 1.78 -3.54
N ILE A 5 -1.26 0.56 -3.03
CA ILE A 5 -0.96 -0.69 -3.74
C ILE A 5 -2.23 -1.54 -3.95
N PRO A 6 -2.18 -2.59 -4.81
CA PRO A 6 -3.31 -3.48 -5.07
C PRO A 6 -3.90 -4.10 -3.79
N ILE A 7 -5.12 -4.64 -3.92
CA ILE A 7 -5.86 -5.26 -2.81
C ILE A 7 -5.01 -6.33 -2.12
N TRP A 8 -4.94 -6.29 -0.78
CA TRP A 8 -4.28 -7.34 -0.02
C TRP A 8 -5.16 -8.57 0.17
N LYS A 9 -6.42 -8.38 0.62
CA LYS A 9 -7.32 -9.50 0.96
C LYS A 9 -8.69 -9.46 0.29
N GLU A 10 -9.42 -8.35 0.36
CA GLU A 10 -10.82 -8.31 -0.08
C GLU A 10 -11.09 -7.13 -1.01
N PRO A 11 -12.00 -7.26 -1.99
CA PRO A 11 -12.75 -8.46 -2.37
C PRO A 11 -11.97 -9.49 -3.22
N ILE A 12 -10.90 -9.07 -3.90
CA ILE A 12 -10.09 -9.92 -4.78
C ILE A 12 -8.61 -9.61 -4.53
N PRO A 13 -7.85 -10.51 -3.86
CA PRO A 13 -6.41 -10.32 -3.63
C PRO A 13 -5.64 -10.04 -4.93
N GLY A 14 -4.74 -9.05 -4.88
CA GLY A 14 -3.89 -8.66 -6.01
C GLY A 14 -4.60 -7.87 -7.11
N TRP A 15 -5.92 -7.65 -7.01
CA TRP A 15 -6.63 -6.83 -7.98
C TRP A 15 -6.23 -5.36 -7.87
N THR A 16 -6.05 -4.73 -9.04
CA THR A 16 -5.75 -3.31 -9.20
C THR A 16 -6.41 -2.80 -10.47
N ASP A 17 -6.86 -1.55 -10.45
CA ASP A 17 -7.33 -0.83 -11.64
C ASP A 17 -6.17 -0.25 -12.46
N ASN A 18 -5.01 -0.10 -11.83
CA ASN A 18 -3.86 0.59 -12.38
C ASN A 18 -2.53 -0.09 -12.05
N ILE A 19 -1.69 -0.26 -13.08
CA ILE A 19 -0.34 -0.84 -12.98
C ILE A 19 0.74 0.24 -13.18
N ASN A 20 0.36 1.51 -13.30
CA ASN A 20 1.31 2.58 -13.55
C ASN A 20 2.20 2.85 -12.33
N GLY A 21 3.46 3.21 -12.60
CA GLY A 21 4.41 3.66 -11.58
C GLY A 21 4.83 2.54 -10.62
N PRO A 22 4.78 2.76 -9.29
CA PRO A 22 5.28 1.81 -8.30
C PRO A 22 4.62 0.43 -8.37
N THR A 23 3.32 0.35 -8.71
CA THR A 23 2.60 -0.93 -8.79
C THR A 23 3.17 -1.82 -9.90
N GLY A 24 3.40 -1.27 -11.09
CA GLY A 24 4.00 -2.01 -12.21
C GLY A 24 5.45 -2.37 -11.98
N LEU A 25 6.16 -1.52 -11.25
CA LEU A 25 7.51 -1.82 -10.81
C LEU A 25 7.55 -3.02 -9.87
N LEU A 26 6.69 -3.05 -8.85
CA LEU A 26 6.56 -4.17 -7.91
C LEU A 26 6.19 -5.46 -8.64
N ILE A 27 5.22 -5.41 -9.55
CA ILE A 27 4.79 -6.57 -10.34
C ILE A 27 5.90 -7.03 -11.28
N GLY A 28 6.61 -6.11 -11.93
CA GLY A 28 7.71 -6.43 -12.83
C GLY A 28 8.91 -7.04 -12.12
N ALA A 29 9.26 -6.51 -10.94
CA ALA A 29 10.30 -7.07 -10.09
C ALA A 29 9.90 -8.43 -9.54
N GLY A 30 8.72 -8.56 -8.92
CA GLY A 30 8.24 -9.84 -8.36
C GLY A 30 7.95 -10.93 -9.39
N LYS A 31 7.83 -10.60 -10.69
CA LYS A 31 7.77 -11.58 -11.80
C LYS A 31 9.13 -11.88 -12.44
N GLY A 32 10.21 -11.28 -11.94
CA GLY A 32 11.56 -11.44 -12.48
C GLY A 32 11.81 -10.72 -13.82
N VAL A 33 10.88 -9.88 -14.30
CA VAL A 33 11.02 -9.10 -15.54
C VAL A 33 12.00 -7.95 -15.33
N ILE A 34 11.93 -7.31 -14.17
CA ILE A 34 12.88 -6.27 -13.76
C ILE A 34 13.98 -6.93 -12.94
N ARG A 35 15.18 -7.05 -13.53
CA ARG A 35 16.33 -7.70 -12.87
C ARG A 35 17.25 -6.74 -12.13
N THR A 36 17.22 -5.46 -12.48
CA THR A 36 18.07 -4.44 -11.88
C THR A 36 17.29 -3.13 -11.73
N MET A 37 17.56 -2.42 -10.63
CA MET A 37 17.07 -1.07 -10.37
C MET A 37 18.20 -0.23 -9.80
N TYR A 38 18.31 1.01 -10.26
CA TYR A 38 19.22 1.98 -9.67
C TYR A 38 18.53 2.69 -8.50
N CYS A 39 18.66 2.12 -7.30
CA CYS A 39 18.12 2.68 -6.05
C CYS A 39 19.02 2.29 -4.87
N ASP A 40 18.87 2.99 -3.74
CA ASP A 40 19.44 2.54 -2.47
C ASP A 40 18.77 1.22 -2.06
N ASP A 41 19.56 0.15 -1.94
CA ASP A 41 19.07 -1.21 -1.68
C ASP A 41 18.40 -1.33 -0.30
N ARG A 42 18.80 -0.48 0.64
CA ARG A 42 18.23 -0.35 1.99
C ARG A 42 17.03 0.59 2.05
N GLY A 43 16.78 1.33 0.96
CA GLY A 43 15.58 2.14 0.85
C GLY A 43 14.33 1.25 0.91
N TYR A 44 13.28 1.78 1.52
CA TYR A 44 11.96 1.16 1.55
C TYR A 44 10.92 2.21 1.16
N ALA A 45 9.84 1.77 0.53
CA ALA A 45 8.68 2.60 0.33
C ALA A 45 7.60 2.28 1.38
N ASP A 46 6.72 3.24 1.63
CA ASP A 46 5.55 3.04 2.46
C ASP A 46 4.39 2.58 1.58
N TYR A 47 3.86 1.38 1.79
CA TYR A 47 2.85 0.77 0.94
C TYR A 47 1.52 0.61 1.68
N LEU A 48 0.46 1.23 1.17
CA LEU A 48 -0.88 1.13 1.75
C LEU A 48 -1.80 0.34 0.80
N PRO A 49 -2.24 -0.87 1.17
CA PRO A 49 -3.25 -1.60 0.41
C PRO A 49 -4.56 -0.80 0.28
N VAL A 50 -5.13 -0.80 -0.92
CA VAL A 50 -6.36 -0.05 -1.21
C VAL A 50 -7.56 -0.54 -0.37
N ASP A 51 -7.64 -1.83 -0.07
CA ASP A 51 -8.69 -2.41 0.76
C ASP A 51 -8.63 -1.90 2.21
N ILE A 52 -7.43 -1.75 2.77
CA ILE A 52 -7.24 -1.14 4.10
C ILE A 52 -7.65 0.33 4.08
N ALA A 53 -7.27 1.09 3.05
CA ALA A 53 -7.63 2.50 2.92
C ALA A 53 -9.15 2.69 2.87
N VAL A 54 -9.85 1.89 2.08
CA VAL A 54 -11.33 1.93 1.98
C VAL A 54 -11.98 1.52 3.30
N ASN A 55 -11.51 0.45 3.93
CA ASN A 55 -12.03 0.00 5.22
C ASN A 55 -11.85 1.05 6.32
N ALA A 56 -10.72 1.75 6.34
CA ALA A 56 -10.49 2.85 7.27
C ALA A 56 -11.46 4.02 7.04
N ILE A 57 -11.74 4.38 5.79
CA ILE A 57 -12.73 5.41 5.46
C ILE A 57 -14.12 5.01 5.98
N LEU A 58 -14.54 3.77 5.72
CA LEU A 58 -15.82 3.25 6.19
C LEU A 58 -15.92 3.27 7.73
N ALA A 59 -14.86 2.84 8.42
CA ALA A 59 -14.80 2.89 9.87
C ALA A 59 -14.86 4.32 10.42
N CYS A 60 -14.19 5.28 9.78
CA CYS A 60 -14.24 6.69 10.15
C CYS A 60 -15.66 7.26 9.96
N SER A 61 -16.31 6.96 8.83
CA SER A 61 -17.69 7.37 8.56
C SER A 61 -18.66 6.77 9.57
N TRP A 62 -18.51 5.48 9.91
CA TRP A 62 -19.31 4.83 10.93
C TRP A 62 -19.15 5.50 12.29
N ASN A 63 -17.91 5.79 12.72
CA ASN A 63 -17.63 6.45 13.99
C ASN A 63 -18.25 7.86 14.05
N PHE A 64 -18.17 8.61 12.95
CA PHE A 64 -18.78 9.94 12.88
C PHE A 64 -20.32 9.89 12.99
N ILE A 65 -20.97 8.99 12.23
CA ILE A 65 -22.44 8.92 12.15
C ILE A 65 -23.04 8.24 13.39
N TYR A 66 -22.51 7.07 13.77
CA TYR A 66 -23.11 6.22 14.79
C TYR A 66 -22.65 6.59 16.20
N CYS A 67 -21.34 6.74 16.40
CA CYS A 67 -20.78 7.12 17.71
C CYS A 67 -20.91 8.62 18.00
N LYS A 68 -21.35 9.42 17.02
CA LYS A 68 -21.46 10.89 17.10
C LYS A 68 -20.16 11.57 17.52
N ASP A 69 -19.01 10.99 17.14
CA ASP A 69 -17.72 11.65 17.30
C ASP A 69 -17.57 12.70 16.19
N GLU A 70 -18.24 13.84 16.38
CA GLU A 70 -18.31 14.94 15.40
C GLU A 70 -17.03 15.79 15.36
N SER A 71 -15.98 15.39 16.08
CA SER A 71 -14.71 16.09 16.05
C SER A 71 -14.05 15.94 14.66
N ARG A 72 -13.56 17.06 14.13
CA ARG A 72 -12.87 17.09 12.83
C ARG A 72 -11.45 16.52 12.96
N ARG A 73 -11.35 15.19 13.01
CA ARG A 73 -10.08 14.46 13.08
C ARG A 73 -9.49 14.25 11.70
N VAL A 74 -8.17 14.35 11.61
CA VAL A 74 -7.39 13.98 10.42
C VAL A 74 -6.69 12.66 10.71
N TYR A 75 -6.92 11.65 9.88
CA TYR A 75 -6.31 10.33 10.01
C TYR A 75 -5.26 10.15 8.91
N ASN A 76 -4.02 9.87 9.31
CA ASN A 76 -2.94 9.51 8.40
C ASN A 76 -2.77 7.98 8.44
N LEU A 77 -2.84 7.34 7.28
CA LEU A 77 -2.66 5.90 7.15
C LEU A 77 -1.26 5.64 6.58
N THR A 78 -0.39 5.02 7.37
CA THR A 78 0.97 4.66 6.98
C THR A 78 1.26 3.22 7.41
N SER A 79 1.96 2.47 6.57
CA SER A 79 2.41 1.09 6.87
C SER A 79 3.86 1.04 7.34
N SER A 80 4.61 2.10 7.05
CA SER A 80 6.07 2.17 7.12
C SER A 80 6.67 1.93 8.50
N HIS A 81 5.90 2.00 9.58
CA HIS A 81 6.38 1.62 10.92
C HIS A 81 6.17 0.13 11.23
N GLU A 82 5.24 -0.54 10.56
CA GLU A 82 4.87 -1.94 10.82
C GLU A 82 5.46 -2.89 9.79
N PHE A 83 5.42 -2.51 8.51
CA PHE A 83 5.86 -3.35 7.41
C PHE A 83 6.83 -2.57 6.53
N LYS A 84 8.10 -3.00 6.53
CA LYS A 84 9.16 -2.42 5.70
C LYS A 84 9.64 -3.50 4.76
N VAL A 85 9.41 -3.30 3.47
CA VAL A 85 9.99 -4.12 2.42
C VAL A 85 11.01 -3.27 1.70
N SER A 86 12.28 -3.68 1.76
CA SER A 86 13.36 -3.02 1.06
C SER A 86 13.26 -3.24 -0.45
N TRP A 87 13.82 -2.32 -1.24
CA TRP A 87 13.91 -2.50 -2.69
C TRP A 87 14.66 -3.77 -3.07
N ARG A 88 15.64 -4.18 -2.26
CA ARG A 88 16.35 -5.44 -2.43
C ARG A 88 15.43 -6.65 -2.28
N GLU A 89 14.63 -6.70 -1.21
CA GLU A 89 13.68 -7.81 -0.99
C GLU A 89 12.68 -7.93 -2.14
N ILE A 90 12.20 -6.80 -2.68
CA ILE A 90 11.29 -6.79 -3.84
C ILE A 90 11.93 -7.41 -5.08
N ILE A 91 13.22 -7.14 -5.33
CA ILE A 91 13.96 -7.70 -6.46
C ILE A 91 14.31 -9.17 -6.22
N ASP A 92 14.68 -9.53 -4.99
CA ASP A 92 15.05 -10.90 -4.59
C ASP A 92 13.82 -11.84 -4.57
N LEU A 93 12.61 -11.31 -4.36
CA LEU A 93 11.35 -12.04 -4.54
C LEU A 93 11.04 -12.37 -6.01
N GLY A 94 11.80 -11.81 -6.95
CA GLY A 94 11.67 -11.92 -8.41
C GLY A 94 12.45 -13.04 -9.09
#